data_AF-A0A2G1ZRS0-F1
#
_entry.id   AF-A0A2G1ZRS0-F1
#
_cell.length_a   1.000
_cell.length_b   1.000
_cell.length_c   1.000
_cell.angle_alpha   90.00
_cell.angle_beta   90.00
_cell.angle_gamma   90.00
#
_symmetry.space_group_name_H-M   'P 1'
#
loop_
_entity.id
_entity.type
_entity.pdbx_description
1 polymer ?
#
loop_
_entity_poly.entity_id
_entity_poly.type
_entity_poly.pdbx_seq_one_letter_code
_entity_poly.pdbx_strand_id
1 'polypeptide(L)'
;MSTANPPKEIPFTARRHTVGGIAIHYNCPQCQAALKSPVEEAGKDETCPACMYTFVVPGVEAKKENRIREAKARETKEANASSKEALGEFVAKGKAAEKVVRAEHKEVKREGKRRKKKVKGWEKPFTSGLSFWSMVSVFVGILVLVVAILMSFLSVLLVGASLQISLTVFGCCLLINGVIMSCASAIGLEINRWGSMYAVRDHDRDND
;
A
#
# COMPACT_ATOMS: atom_id res chain seq x y z
N MET A 1 51.26 -6.03 -31.45
CA MET A 1 50.33 -6.00 -30.30
C MET A 1 49.48 -7.26 -30.38
N SER A 2 49.78 -8.30 -29.60
CA SER A 2 49.01 -9.55 -29.63
C SER A 2 47.63 -9.32 -29.02
N THR A 3 46.60 -9.29 -29.86
CA THR A 3 45.21 -9.44 -29.42
C THR A 3 45.01 -10.90 -29.02
N ALA A 4 45.38 -11.26 -27.79
CA ALA A 4 45.01 -12.55 -27.23
C ALA A 4 43.48 -12.64 -27.22
N ASN A 5 42.94 -13.73 -27.79
CA ASN A 5 41.50 -14.00 -27.71
C ASN A 5 41.07 -13.96 -26.24
N PRO A 6 39.98 -13.24 -25.90
CA PRO A 6 39.48 -13.23 -24.54
C PRO A 6 39.17 -14.67 -24.10
N PRO A 7 39.51 -15.06 -22.87
CA PRO A 7 39.19 -16.38 -22.35
C PRO A 7 37.68 -16.59 -22.43
N LYS A 8 37.28 -17.79 -22.86
CA LYS A 8 35.87 -18.16 -23.01
C LYS A 8 35.17 -18.02 -21.66
N GLU A 9 34.19 -17.12 -21.57
CA GLU A 9 33.49 -16.84 -20.31
C GLU A 9 32.71 -18.07 -19.84
N ILE A 10 32.93 -18.47 -18.58
CA ILE A 10 32.19 -19.55 -17.94
C ILE A 10 30.80 -19.01 -17.58
N PRO A 11 29.70 -19.66 -17.98
CA PRO A 11 28.36 -19.21 -17.62
C PRO A 11 28.17 -19.26 -16.11
N PHE A 12 27.66 -18.17 -15.55
CA PHE A 12 27.42 -18.04 -14.11
C PHE A 12 26.05 -17.42 -13.84
N THR A 13 25.54 -17.61 -12.63
CA THR A 13 24.32 -16.94 -12.14
C THR A 13 24.61 -16.27 -10.81
N ALA A 14 24.39 -14.96 -10.74
CA ALA A 14 24.50 -14.19 -9.50
C ALA A 14 23.16 -14.24 -8.75
N ARG A 15 23.16 -14.68 -7.49
CA ARG A 15 21.99 -14.69 -6.63
C ARG A 15 22.27 -13.95 -5.33
N ARG A 16 21.32 -13.13 -4.89
CA ARG A 16 21.39 -12.45 -3.60
C ARG A 16 20.82 -13.35 -2.51
N HIS A 17 21.61 -13.58 -1.46
CA HIS A 17 21.11 -14.25 -0.26
C HIS A 17 20.49 -13.24 0.69
N THR A 18 19.42 -13.64 1.38
CA THR A 18 18.75 -12.83 2.42
C THR A 18 19.69 -12.48 3.56
N VAL A 19 20.68 -13.34 3.82
CA VAL A 19 21.72 -13.18 4.82
C VAL A 19 23.05 -13.48 4.14
N GLY A 20 23.87 -12.45 3.87
CA GLY A 20 25.26 -12.67 3.44
C GLY A 20 25.65 -12.29 2.01
N GLY A 21 25.04 -11.27 1.40
CA GLY A 21 25.55 -10.67 0.16
C GLY A 21 25.16 -11.40 -1.13
N ILE A 22 25.89 -11.11 -2.21
CA ILE A 22 25.68 -11.69 -3.54
C ILE A 22 26.65 -12.85 -3.72
N ALA A 23 26.14 -14.03 -4.05
CA ALA A 23 26.94 -15.20 -4.39
C ALA A 23 26.81 -15.53 -5.87
N ILE A 24 27.91 -15.99 -6.45
CA ILE A 24 28.02 -16.41 -7.83
C ILE A 24 28.00 -17.94 -7.85
N HIS A 25 27.04 -18.50 -8.58
CA HIS A 25 26.95 -19.93 -8.85
C HIS A 25 27.47 -20.23 -10.25
N TYR A 26 28.39 -21.19 -10.36
CA TYR A 26 29.02 -21.57 -11.62
C TYR A 26 29.46 -23.04 -11.56
N ASN A 27 29.76 -23.62 -12.72
CA ASN A 27 30.24 -25.01 -12.82
C ASN A 27 31.74 -25.03 -13.15
N CYS A 28 32.48 -25.97 -12.56
CA CYS A 28 33.90 -26.15 -12.88
C CYS A 28 34.08 -26.47 -14.39
N PRO A 29 34.99 -25.79 -15.10
CA PRO A 29 35.19 -26.02 -16.55
C PRO A 29 35.74 -27.42 -16.87
N GLN A 30 36.38 -28.09 -15.90
CA GLN A 30 37.01 -29.40 -16.10
C GLN A 30 36.11 -30.57 -15.67
N CYS A 31 35.54 -30.52 -14.46
CA CYS A 31 34.73 -31.63 -13.91
C CYS A 31 33.23 -31.34 -13.79
N GLN A 32 32.79 -30.12 -14.15
CA GLN A 32 31.40 -29.67 -14.08
C GLN A 32 30.75 -29.68 -12.68
N ALA A 33 31.52 -29.85 -11.60
CA ALA A 33 31.02 -29.71 -10.24
C ALA A 33 30.43 -28.31 -10.02
N ALA A 34 29.25 -28.25 -9.40
CA ALA A 34 28.59 -26.98 -9.06
C ALA A 34 29.31 -26.33 -7.87
N LEU A 35 29.79 -25.10 -8.08
CA LEU A 35 30.53 -24.32 -7.11
C LEU A 35 29.81 -22.99 -6.83
N LYS A 36 30.14 -22.42 -5.68
CA LYS A 36 29.58 -21.15 -5.22
C LYS A 36 30.71 -20.33 -4.61
N SER A 37 30.91 -19.12 -5.12
CA SER A 37 31.87 -18.17 -4.54
C SER A 37 31.20 -16.82 -4.27
N PRO A 38 31.61 -16.08 -3.22
CA PRO A 38 31.19 -14.71 -2.98
C PRO A 38 31.62 -13.78 -4.13
N VAL A 39 30.84 -12.72 -4.40
CA VAL A 39 31.10 -11.78 -5.51
C VAL A 39 32.45 -11.06 -5.38
N GLU A 40 32.99 -10.96 -4.17
CA GLU A 40 34.29 -10.36 -3.86
C GLU A 40 35.46 -11.17 -4.43
N GLU A 41 35.26 -12.48 -4.62
CA GLU A 41 36.25 -13.42 -5.17
C GLU A 41 36.20 -13.50 -6.70
N ALA A 42 35.22 -12.86 -7.35
CA ALA A 42 35.19 -12.76 -8.80
C ALA A 42 36.48 -12.15 -9.37
N GLY A 43 37.05 -12.84 -10.36
CA GLY A 43 38.32 -12.52 -11.00
C GLY A 43 39.58 -13.01 -10.27
N LYS A 44 39.45 -13.76 -9.16
CA LYS A 44 40.58 -14.43 -8.50
C LYS A 44 40.75 -15.85 -9.00
N ASP A 45 41.96 -16.39 -8.85
CA ASP A 45 42.25 -17.79 -9.09
C ASP A 45 41.72 -18.64 -7.93
N GLU A 46 40.87 -19.62 -8.23
CA GLU A 46 40.37 -20.62 -7.29
C GLU A 46 40.69 -22.04 -7.78
N THR A 47 40.90 -22.95 -6.84
CA THR A 47 41.17 -24.36 -7.12
C THR A 47 39.91 -25.19 -6.85
N CYS A 48 39.49 -25.98 -7.84
CA CYS A 48 38.32 -26.84 -7.69
C CYS A 48 38.58 -27.94 -6.63
N PRO A 49 37.75 -28.08 -5.60
CA PRO A 49 37.94 -29.10 -4.56
C PRO A 49 37.73 -30.54 -5.07
N ALA A 50 37.05 -30.73 -6.20
CA ALA A 50 36.77 -32.05 -6.76
C ALA A 50 37.88 -32.57 -7.68
N CYS A 51 38.48 -31.71 -8.50
CA CYS A 51 39.47 -32.13 -9.51
C CYS A 51 40.82 -31.41 -9.43
N MET A 52 41.00 -30.49 -8.47
CA MET A 52 42.22 -29.69 -8.24
C MET A 52 42.63 -28.79 -9.42
N TYR A 53 41.75 -28.57 -10.40
CA TYR A 53 41.99 -27.64 -11.50
C TYR A 53 41.88 -26.19 -11.01
N THR A 54 42.89 -25.36 -11.31
CA THR A 54 42.89 -23.92 -10.99
C THR A 54 42.30 -23.12 -12.15
N PHE A 55 41.35 -22.24 -11.85
CA PHE A 55 40.68 -21.38 -12.84
C PHE A 55 40.30 -20.03 -12.24
N VAL A 56 40.05 -19.04 -13.09
CA VAL A 56 39.59 -17.71 -12.68
C VAL A 56 38.09 -17.73 -12.44
N VAL A 57 37.64 -17.27 -11.26
CA VAL A 57 36.22 -17.20 -10.91
C VAL A 57 35.49 -16.21 -11.84
N PRO A 58 34.42 -16.63 -12.54
CA PRO A 58 33.65 -15.74 -13.42
C PRO A 58 32.88 -14.67 -12.63
N GLY A 59 32.47 -13.59 -13.30
CA GLY A 59 31.60 -12.55 -12.72
C GLY A 59 32.28 -11.24 -12.30
N VAL A 60 33.38 -10.86 -12.94
CA VAL A 60 34.05 -9.56 -12.74
C VAL A 60 33.08 -8.40 -12.97
N GLU A 61 32.16 -8.53 -13.93
CA GLU A 61 31.12 -7.54 -14.19
C GLU A 61 30.15 -7.39 -13.02
N ALA A 62 29.70 -8.51 -12.43
CA ALA A 62 28.82 -8.50 -11.26
C ALA A 62 29.49 -7.82 -10.05
N LYS A 63 30.80 -8.02 -9.87
CA LYS A 63 31.59 -7.32 -8.85
C LYS A 63 31.69 -5.82 -9.10
N LYS A 64 31.90 -5.40 -10.34
CA LYS A 64 31.92 -3.98 -10.72
C LYS A 64 30.56 -3.33 -10.48
N GLU A 65 29.47 -4.00 -10.88
CA GLU A 65 28.11 -3.51 -10.64
C GLU A 65 27.79 -3.40 -9.15
N ASN A 66 28.17 -4.39 -8.34
CA ASN A 66 27.95 -4.32 -6.90
C ASN A 66 28.69 -3.14 -6.25
N ARG A 67 29.93 -2.86 -6.66
CA ARG A 67 30.68 -1.68 -6.20
C ARG A 67 30.00 -0.36 -6.57
N ILE A 68 29.51 -0.25 -7.81
CA ILE A 68 28.77 0.96 -8.25
C ILE A 68 27.50 1.12 -7.43
N ARG A 69 26.78 0.03 -7.17
CA ARG A 69 25.55 0.04 -6.36
C ARG A 69 25.83 0.43 -4.92
N GLU A 70 26.88 -0.10 -4.31
CA GLU A 70 27.30 0.25 -2.95
C GLU A 70 27.73 1.71 -2.85
N ALA A 71 28.47 2.23 -3.83
CA ALA A 71 28.85 3.64 -3.89
C ALA A 71 27.61 4.55 -3.96
N LYS A 72 26.68 4.28 -4.88
CA LYS A 72 25.40 5.02 -4.98
C LYS A 72 24.56 4.92 -3.69
N ALA A 73 24.58 3.76 -3.03
CA ALA A 73 23.88 3.58 -1.76
C ALA A 73 24.51 4.39 -0.62
N ARG A 74 25.83 4.61 -0.63
CA ARG A 74 26.50 5.50 0.33
C ARG A 74 26.19 6.96 0.04
N GLU A 75 26.31 7.39 -1.22
CA GLU A 75 25.98 8.75 -1.65
C GLU A 75 24.53 9.14 -1.30
N THR A 76 23.57 8.25 -1.56
CA THR A 76 22.16 8.48 -1.20
C THR A 76 21.92 8.52 0.30
N LYS A 77 22.61 7.70 1.09
CA LYS A 77 22.53 7.74 2.56
C LYS A 77 23.10 9.05 3.11
N GLU A 78 24.23 9.49 2.59
CA GLU A 78 24.88 10.75 2.98
C GLU A 78 24.03 11.96 2.58
N ALA A 79 23.47 11.98 1.37
CA ALA A 79 22.55 13.02 0.91
C ALA A 79 21.25 13.09 1.74
N ASN A 80 20.71 11.94 2.13
CA ASN A 80 19.54 11.87 3.00
C ASN A 80 19.86 12.31 4.44
N ALA A 81 21.04 11.98 4.94
CA ALA A 81 21.50 12.41 6.26
C ALA A 81 21.64 13.93 6.32
N SER A 82 22.32 14.54 5.35
CA SER A 82 22.49 16.00 5.27
C SER A 82 21.15 16.74 5.07
N SER A 83 20.27 16.20 4.23
CA SER A 83 18.93 16.77 4.04
C SER A 83 18.08 16.73 5.32
N LYS A 84 18.20 15.65 6.09
CA LYS A 84 17.51 15.51 7.37
C LYS A 84 18.04 16.49 8.43
N GLU A 85 19.35 16.71 8.47
CA GLU A 85 19.97 17.71 9.35
C GLU A 85 19.53 19.13 9.01
N ALA A 86 19.55 19.50 7.72
CA ALA A 86 19.09 20.82 7.25
C ALA A 86 17.60 21.06 7.57
N LEU A 87 16.75 20.05 7.38
CA LEU A 87 15.34 20.13 7.76
C LEU A 87 15.17 20.27 9.28
N GLY A 88 15.98 19.54 10.06
CA GLY A 88 15.99 19.64 11.52
C GLY A 88 16.29 21.06 12.01
N GLU A 89 17.28 21.72 11.40
CA GLU A 89 17.64 23.11 11.71
C GLU A 89 16.52 24.10 11.34
N PHE A 90 15.92 23.95 10.16
CA PHE A 90 14.81 24.81 9.73
C PHE A 90 13.59 24.69 10.65
N VAL A 91 13.24 23.46 11.04
CA VAL A 91 12.15 23.19 11.99
C VAL A 91 12.47 23.78 13.38
N ALA A 92 13.72 23.71 13.84
CA ALA A 92 14.14 24.31 15.11
C ALA A 92 13.99 25.84 15.08
N LYS A 93 14.43 26.49 13.99
CA LYS A 93 14.27 27.93 13.78
C LYS A 93 12.79 28.35 13.71
N GLY A 94 11.96 27.59 12.99
CA GLY A 94 10.52 27.84 12.90
C GLY A 94 9.83 27.79 14.27
N LYS A 95 10.15 26.78 15.09
CA LYS A 95 9.63 26.67 16.47
C LYS A 95 10.12 27.80 17.38
N ALA A 96 11.34 28.29 17.19
CA ALA A 96 11.85 29.43 17.94
C ALA A 96 11.11 30.72 17.58
N ALA A 97 10.91 30.99 16.28
CA ALA A 97 10.14 32.14 15.80
C ALA A 97 8.69 32.11 16.29
N GLU A 98 8.03 30.94 16.25
CA GLU A 98 6.66 30.77 16.74
C GLU A 98 6.54 31.12 18.23
N LYS A 99 7.53 30.73 19.05
CA LYS A 99 7.54 31.07 20.49
C LYS A 99 7.67 32.57 20.72
N VAL A 100 8.47 33.28 19.92
CA VAL A 100 8.60 34.76 19.99
C VAL A 100 7.27 35.41 19.65
N VAL A 101 6.66 35.07 18.51
CA VAL A 101 5.35 35.61 18.09
C VAL A 101 4.27 35.32 19.15
N ARG A 102 4.27 34.12 19.72
CA ARG A 102 3.33 33.75 20.79
C ARG A 102 3.57 34.54 22.07
N ALA A 103 4.80 34.93 22.38
CA ALA A 103 5.12 35.78 23.53
C ALA A 103 4.63 37.21 23.30
N GLU A 104 4.95 37.81 22.14
CA GLU A 104 4.49 39.15 21.75
C GLU A 104 2.96 39.27 21.78
N HIS A 105 2.26 38.29 21.20
CA HIS A 105 0.79 38.29 21.21
C HIS A 105 0.20 38.22 22.64
N LYS A 106 0.88 37.52 23.57
CA LYS A 106 0.46 37.51 24.98
C LYS A 106 0.67 38.87 25.64
N GLU A 107 1.74 39.59 25.31
CA GLU A 107 2.02 40.94 25.82
C GLU A 107 0.98 41.94 25.32
N VAL A 108 0.72 41.98 24.02
CA VAL A 108 -0.34 42.81 23.42
C VAL A 108 -1.70 42.55 24.08
N LYS A 109 -2.04 41.27 24.33
CA LYS A 109 -3.28 40.90 25.01
C LYS A 109 -3.31 41.38 26.47
N ARG A 110 -2.18 41.36 27.18
CA ARG A 110 -2.06 41.87 28.56
C ARG A 110 -2.24 43.40 28.58
N GLU A 111 -1.65 44.12 27.64
CA GLU A 111 -1.80 45.56 27.50
C GLU A 111 -3.24 45.98 27.18
N GLY A 112 -3.88 45.30 26.22
CA GLY A 112 -5.28 45.54 25.89
C GLY A 112 -6.22 45.34 27.08
N LYS A 113 -5.97 44.33 27.92
CA LYS A 113 -6.73 44.12 29.17
C LYS A 113 -6.47 45.23 30.21
N ARG A 114 -5.23 45.71 30.36
CA ARG A 114 -4.90 46.84 31.25
C ARG A 114 -5.62 48.11 30.82
N ARG A 115 -5.67 48.41 29.52
CA ARG A 115 -6.44 49.54 28.97
C ARG A 115 -7.93 49.39 29.28
N LYS A 116 -8.55 48.24 28.97
CA LYS A 116 -9.98 48.00 29.26
C LYS A 116 -10.35 48.14 30.73
N LYS A 117 -9.49 47.72 31.67
CA LYS A 117 -9.74 47.91 33.11
C LYS A 117 -9.78 49.39 33.51
N LYS A 118 -8.98 50.27 32.90
CA LYS A 118 -9.03 51.71 33.18
C LYS A 118 -10.33 52.35 32.69
N VAL A 119 -10.88 51.92 31.55
CA VAL A 119 -12.12 52.51 31.00
C VAL A 119 -13.37 52.04 31.76
N LYS A 120 -13.39 50.80 32.26
CA LYS A 120 -14.55 50.22 32.95
C LYS A 120 -14.75 50.70 34.40
N GLY A 121 -13.91 51.61 34.91
CA GLY A 121 -14.09 52.22 36.23
C GLY A 121 -15.26 53.21 36.32
N TRP A 122 -15.93 53.54 35.20
CA TRP A 122 -16.90 54.64 35.18
C TRP A 122 -18.27 54.34 34.54
N GLU A 123 -18.57 53.08 34.25
CA GLU A 123 -19.90 52.70 33.76
C GLU A 123 -20.46 51.61 34.66
N LYS A 124 -21.29 52.02 35.63
CA LYS A 124 -22.15 51.10 36.37
C LYS A 124 -23.08 50.42 35.34
N PRO A 125 -23.14 49.08 35.27
CA PRO A 125 -24.10 48.40 34.41
C PRO A 125 -25.48 48.49 35.07
N PHE A 126 -26.18 49.59 34.83
CA PHE A 126 -27.63 49.63 34.94
C PHE A 126 -28.16 49.14 33.59
N THR A 127 -29.13 48.21 33.61
CA THR A 127 -29.87 47.67 32.46
C THR A 127 -29.20 46.51 31.70
N SER A 128 -29.74 45.29 31.88
CA SER A 128 -29.96 44.27 30.81
C SER A 128 -30.29 42.88 31.38
N GLY A 129 -31.31 42.79 32.25
CA GLY A 129 -31.89 41.50 32.66
C GLY A 129 -32.88 40.90 31.65
N LEU A 130 -33.13 41.57 30.52
CA LEU A 130 -34.25 41.26 29.63
C LEU A 130 -33.86 40.58 28.29
N SER A 131 -32.58 40.57 27.90
CA SER A 131 -32.11 40.04 26.60
C SER A 131 -31.60 38.60 26.65
N PHE A 132 -31.30 38.05 27.83
CA PHE A 132 -30.74 36.70 27.96
C PHE A 132 -31.78 35.60 27.67
N TRP A 133 -33.03 35.78 28.11
CA TRP A 133 -34.11 34.82 27.86
C TRP A 133 -34.55 34.76 26.39
N SER A 134 -34.47 35.88 25.67
CA SER A 134 -34.77 35.92 24.23
C SER A 134 -33.72 35.15 23.42
N MET A 135 -32.43 35.30 23.75
CA MET A 135 -31.39 34.52 23.09
C MET A 135 -31.54 33.02 23.36
N VAL A 136 -31.78 32.61 24.61
CA VAL A 136 -31.96 31.19 24.96
C VAL A 136 -33.11 30.57 24.16
N SER A 137 -34.23 31.29 23.97
CA SER A 137 -35.36 30.83 23.16
C SER A 137 -34.98 30.58 21.69
N VAL A 138 -34.24 31.52 21.08
CA VAL A 138 -33.78 31.37 19.68
C VAL A 138 -32.82 30.19 19.53
N PHE A 139 -31.90 29.99 20.48
CA PHE A 139 -30.98 28.86 20.44
C PHE A 139 -31.69 27.51 20.58
N VAL A 140 -32.68 27.41 21.47
CA VAL A 140 -33.49 26.19 21.62
C VAL A 140 -34.26 25.93 20.31
N GLY A 141 -34.84 26.96 19.69
CA GLY A 141 -35.53 26.83 18.41
C GLY A 141 -34.63 26.32 17.28
N ILE A 142 -33.41 26.86 17.15
CA ILE A 142 -32.44 26.40 16.14
C ILE A 142 -32.02 24.96 16.41
N LEU A 143 -31.80 24.59 17.67
CA LEU A 143 -31.39 23.23 18.03
C LEU A 143 -32.47 22.20 17.67
N VAL A 144 -33.74 22.52 17.96
CA VAL A 144 -34.89 21.67 17.58
C VAL A 144 -34.98 21.52 16.05
N LEU A 145 -34.78 22.61 15.29
CA LEU A 145 -34.78 22.57 13.83
C LEU A 145 -33.67 21.66 13.28
N VAL A 146 -32.44 21.77 13.80
CA VAL A 146 -31.30 20.95 13.38
C VAL A 146 -31.56 19.47 13.67
N VAL A 147 -32.08 19.14 14.85
CA VAL A 147 -32.42 17.75 15.20
C VAL A 147 -33.50 17.17 14.28
N ALA A 148 -34.52 17.95 13.94
CA ALA A 148 -35.57 17.53 12.99
C ALA A 148 -35.02 17.25 11.58
N ILE A 149 -34.11 18.10 11.09
CA ILE A 149 -33.44 17.89 9.80
C ILE A 149 -32.61 16.61 9.82
N LEU A 150 -31.80 16.40 10.87
CA LEU A 150 -30.97 15.20 11.01
C LEU A 150 -31.80 13.92 11.06
N MET A 151 -32.92 13.91 11.79
CA MET A 151 -33.82 12.75 11.85
C MET A 151 -34.49 12.46 10.49
N SER A 152 -34.80 13.51 9.72
CA SER A 152 -35.34 13.36 8.36
C SER A 152 -34.31 12.72 7.43
N PHE A 153 -33.06 13.19 7.47
CA PHE A 153 -31.96 12.59 6.71
C PHE A 153 -31.71 11.13 7.11
N LEU A 154 -31.71 10.83 8.41
CA LEU A 154 -31.52 9.46 8.91
C LEU A 154 -32.64 8.53 8.41
N SER A 155 -33.88 9.01 8.37
CA SER A 155 -35.01 8.25 7.84
C SER A 155 -34.86 7.95 6.35
N VAL A 156 -34.43 8.93 5.55
CA VAL A 156 -34.16 8.74 4.11
C VAL A 156 -33.02 7.74 3.89
N LEU A 157 -31.96 7.80 4.70
CA LEU A 157 -30.83 6.86 4.63
C LEU A 157 -31.26 5.43 4.99
N LEU A 158 -32.09 5.27 6.04
CA LEU A 158 -32.62 3.96 6.43
C LEU A 158 -33.50 3.35 5.35
N VAL A 159 -34.40 4.14 4.75
CA VAL A 159 -35.25 3.68 3.63
C VAL A 159 -34.40 3.36 2.39
N GLY A 160 -33.41 4.20 2.07
CA GLY A 160 -32.50 3.98 0.95
C GLY A 160 -31.65 2.72 1.10
N ALA A 161 -31.10 2.47 2.29
CA ALA A 161 -30.35 1.24 2.58
C ALA A 161 -31.23 -0.01 2.48
N SER A 162 -32.48 0.08 2.97
CA SER A 162 -33.45 -1.03 2.89
C SER A 162 -33.79 -1.39 1.45
N LEU A 163 -33.91 -0.40 0.56
CA LEU A 163 -34.14 -0.62 -0.87
C LEU A 163 -32.95 -1.29 -1.56
N GLN A 164 -31.72 -0.86 -1.26
CA GLN A 164 -30.52 -1.50 -1.82
C GLN A 164 -30.40 -2.95 -1.38
N ILE A 165 -30.59 -3.24 -0.09
CA ILE A 165 -30.57 -4.61 0.44
C ILE A 165 -31.63 -5.47 -0.26
N SER A 166 -32.85 -4.95 -0.42
CA SER A 166 -33.94 -5.67 -1.10
C SER A 166 -33.60 -5.99 -2.56
N LEU A 167 -33.01 -5.04 -3.30
CA LEU A 167 -32.58 -5.24 -4.68
C LEU A 167 -31.43 -6.24 -4.79
N THR A 168 -30.46 -6.21 -3.87
CA THR A 168 -29.35 -7.17 -3.84
C THR A 168 -29.86 -8.58 -3.58
N VAL A 169 -30.74 -8.76 -2.58
CA VAL A 169 -31.34 -10.07 -2.27
C VAL A 169 -32.15 -10.57 -3.47
N PHE A 170 -32.96 -9.71 -4.08
CA PHE A 170 -33.74 -10.08 -5.27
C PHE A 170 -32.86 -10.48 -6.45
N GLY A 171 -31.78 -9.73 -6.71
CA GLY A 171 -30.79 -10.05 -7.74
C GLY A 171 -30.09 -11.39 -7.49
N CYS A 172 -29.67 -11.67 -6.26
CA CYS A 172 -29.09 -12.96 -5.88
C CYS A 172 -30.09 -14.11 -6.09
N CYS A 173 -31.36 -13.93 -5.72
CA CYS A 173 -32.41 -14.94 -5.95
C CYS A 173 -32.60 -15.23 -7.45
N LEU A 174 -32.61 -14.21 -8.30
CA LEU A 174 -32.72 -14.40 -9.76
C LEU A 174 -31.52 -15.14 -10.34
N LEU A 175 -30.30 -14.85 -9.87
CA LEU A 175 -29.10 -15.58 -10.30
C LEU A 175 -29.15 -17.06 -9.91
N ILE A 176 -29.54 -17.36 -8.66
CA ILE A 176 -29.69 -18.74 -8.18
C ILE A 176 -30.75 -19.48 -9.01
N ASN A 177 -31.91 -18.86 -9.24
CA ASN A 177 -32.95 -19.46 -10.08
C ASN A 177 -32.50 -19.67 -11.53
N GLY A 178 -31.71 -18.73 -12.09
CA GLY A 178 -31.12 -18.87 -13.42
C GLY A 178 -30.16 -20.06 -13.53
N VAL A 179 -29.29 -20.25 -12.53
CA VAL A 179 -28.39 -21.42 -12.46
C VAL A 179 -29.18 -22.72 -12.34
N ILE A 180 -30.20 -22.76 -11.48
CA ILE A 180 -31.06 -23.95 -11.33
C ILE A 180 -31.73 -24.30 -12.66
N MET A 181 -32.29 -23.32 -13.37
CA MET A 181 -32.95 -23.55 -14.67
C MET A 181 -31.96 -23.97 -15.75
N SER A 182 -30.74 -23.43 -15.74
CA SER A 182 -29.67 -23.86 -16.65
C SER A 182 -29.27 -25.32 -16.39
N CYS A 183 -29.07 -25.71 -15.13
CA CYS A 183 -28.79 -27.09 -14.75
C CYS A 183 -29.95 -28.03 -15.13
N ALA A 184 -31.19 -27.64 -14.84
CA ALA A 184 -32.38 -28.42 -15.22
C ALA A 184 -32.48 -28.64 -16.73
N SER A 185 -32.16 -27.61 -17.52
CA SER A 185 -32.15 -27.71 -18.99
C SER A 185 -31.05 -28.65 -19.50
N ALA A 186 -29.84 -28.57 -18.93
CA ALA A 186 -28.75 -29.47 -19.26
C ALA A 186 -29.08 -30.93 -18.94
N ILE A 187 -29.68 -31.18 -17.78
CA ILE A 187 -30.17 -32.51 -17.39
C ILE A 187 -31.26 -33.00 -18.35
N GLY A 188 -32.19 -32.13 -18.74
CA GLY A 188 -33.25 -32.47 -19.70
C GLY A 188 -32.72 -32.89 -21.08
N LEU A 189 -31.70 -32.19 -21.59
CA LEU A 189 -31.04 -32.56 -22.85
C LEU A 189 -30.33 -33.92 -22.75
N GLU A 190 -29.67 -34.18 -21.63
CA GLU A 190 -28.98 -35.45 -21.41
C GLU A 190 -30.00 -36.60 -21.29
N ILE A 191 -31.08 -36.44 -20.52
CA ILE A 191 -32.16 -37.43 -20.44
C ILE A 191 -32.74 -37.74 -21.83
N ASN A 192 -33.00 -36.71 -22.65
CA ASN A 192 -33.49 -36.90 -24.02
C ASN A 192 -32.50 -37.69 -24.89
N ARG A 193 -31.19 -37.40 -24.73
CA ARG A 193 -30.12 -38.13 -25.42
C ARG A 193 -30.06 -39.61 -25.00
N TRP A 194 -30.18 -39.92 -23.69
CA TRP A 194 -30.25 -41.31 -23.22
C TRP A 194 -31.51 -42.01 -23.74
N GLY A 195 -32.67 -41.34 -23.71
CA GLY A 195 -33.93 -41.87 -24.24
C GLY A 195 -33.83 -42.29 -25.70
N SER A 196 -33.19 -41.48 -26.53
CA SER A 196 -32.95 -41.82 -27.95
C SER A 196 -32.08 -43.06 -28.14
N MET A 197 -31.12 -43.35 -27.25
CA MET A 197 -30.30 -44.57 -27.37
C MET A 197 -31.09 -45.84 -27.01
N TYR A 198 -31.99 -45.76 -26.02
CA TYR A 198 -32.81 -46.92 -25.65
C TYR A 198 -33.85 -47.26 -26.74
N ALA A 199 -34.43 -46.26 -27.40
CA ALA A 199 -35.39 -46.47 -28.49
C ALA A 199 -34.79 -47.25 -29.69
N VAL A 200 -33.49 -47.10 -29.97
CA VAL A 200 -32.82 -47.85 -31.05
C VAL A 200 -32.60 -49.32 -30.67
N ARG A 201 -32.36 -49.63 -29.40
CA ARG A 201 -32.05 -51.00 -28.97
C ARG A 201 -33.28 -51.92 -28.95
N ASP A 202 -34.48 -51.38 -28.76
CA ASP A 202 -35.69 -52.20 -28.79
C ASP A 202 -36.08 -52.61 -30.23
N HIS A 203 -35.73 -51.82 -31.26
CA HIS A 203 -36.05 -52.16 -32.65
C HIS A 203 -35.26 -53.38 -33.17
N ASP A 204 -34.10 -53.71 -32.59
CA ASP A 204 -33.34 -54.89 -32.97
C ASP A 204 -33.87 -56.18 -32.30
N ARG A 205 -34.68 -56.08 -31.23
CA ARG A 205 -35.19 -57.26 -30.51
C ARG A 205 -36.40 -57.91 -31.21
N ASP A 206 -37.08 -57.19 -32.09
CA ASP A 206 -38.26 -57.69 -32.83
C ASP A 206 -37.90 -58.30 -34.22
N ASN A 207 -36.63 -58.29 -34.61
CA ASN A 207 -36.13 -58.84 -35.88
C ASN A 207 -35.43 -60.21 -35.75
N ASP A 208 -35.40 -60.80 -34.55
CA ASP A 208 -35.00 -62.18 -34.27
C ASP A 208 -36.24 -63.03 -33.94
#